data_AF-A0A660V2A0-F1
#
_entry.id   AF-A0A660V2A0-F1
#
_cell.length_a   1.000
_cell.length_b   1.000
_cell.length_c   1.000
_cell.angle_alpha   90.00
_cell.angle_beta   90.00
_cell.angle_gamma   90.00
#
_symmetry.space_group_name_H-M   'P 1'
#
loop_
_entity.id
_entity.type
_entity.pdbx_description
1 polymer ?
#
loop_
_entity_poly.entity_id
_entity_poly.type
_entity_poly.pdbx_seq_one_letter_code
_entity_poly.pdbx_strand_id
1 'polypeptide(L)'
;MGYQEALALQRELVEQRVKDKIPNTVVIAEHPPVITLGSRNDLNRLCITEAQAEEKGIEIAKVRRGGGGTAHNPGQVVLYPIIKLSTLRLGVSDYIRALETIGIELLDQLGVAADRRKGFPGLWTAGAKIGSIGVRIQRGVTFHGMAININNDLSIFESIVPCGLHGVEITNVAKETGQEHSLARVKQRLEDLCLEHLAGPNSNSLDKRPISTSTTRLPHWLKRPLGTGDTYDHTRNVLNTLGLETICTNANCPNIGTCWSKGTATVLILGNVCTRNCRFCSVASGK
;
A
#
# COMPACT_ATOMS: atom_id res chain seq x y z
N MET A 1 6.38 22.24 -0.24
CA MET A 1 5.02 22.58 -0.73
C MET A 1 4.00 22.23 0.32
N GLY A 2 2.88 22.96 0.40
CA GLY A 2 1.81 22.63 1.35
C GLY A 2 1.23 21.24 1.08
N TYR A 3 0.78 20.53 2.12
CA TYR A 3 0.32 19.15 1.93
C TYR A 3 -0.95 19.08 1.07
N GLN A 4 -1.93 19.97 1.31
CA GLN A 4 -3.15 20.02 0.51
C GLN A 4 -2.89 20.41 -0.95
N GLU A 5 -1.95 21.32 -1.18
CA GLU A 5 -1.49 21.70 -2.52
C GLU A 5 -0.90 20.49 -3.26
N ALA A 6 -0.03 19.73 -2.60
CA ALA A 6 0.53 18.50 -3.15
C ALA A 6 -0.55 17.45 -3.46
N LEU A 7 -1.54 17.31 -2.58
CA LEU A 7 -2.65 16.38 -2.78
C LEU A 7 -3.55 16.80 -3.95
N ALA A 8 -3.80 18.10 -4.12
CA ALA A 8 -4.53 18.64 -5.26
C ALA A 8 -3.79 18.35 -6.56
N LEU A 9 -2.49 18.65 -6.62
CA LEU A 9 -1.64 18.35 -7.77
C LEU A 9 -1.66 16.85 -8.11
N GLN A 10 -1.52 15.97 -7.11
CA GLN A 10 -1.58 14.53 -7.34
C GLN A 10 -2.90 14.10 -7.96
N ARG A 11 -4.04 14.63 -7.50
CA ARG A 11 -5.37 14.30 -8.06
C ARG A 11 -5.50 14.77 -9.50
N GLU A 12 -5.04 15.97 -9.79
CA GLU A 12 -5.03 16.50 -11.15
C GLU A 12 -4.20 15.61 -12.08
N LEU A 13 -2.98 15.26 -11.68
CA LEU A 13 -2.10 14.37 -12.44
C LEU A 13 -2.72 12.99 -12.63
N VAL A 14 -3.39 12.43 -11.61
CA VAL A 14 -4.14 11.18 -11.73
C VAL A 14 -5.21 11.28 -12.81
N GLU A 15 -6.00 12.35 -12.83
CA GLU A 15 -7.05 12.53 -13.83
C GLU A 15 -6.50 12.66 -15.25
N GLN A 16 -5.43 13.43 -15.41
CA GLN A 16 -4.74 13.58 -16.69
C GLN A 16 -4.15 12.25 -17.15
N ARG A 17 -3.51 11.50 -16.24
CA ARG A 17 -2.90 10.20 -16.52
C ARG A 17 -3.95 9.13 -16.84
N VAL A 18 -5.08 9.10 -16.13
CA VAL A 18 -6.20 8.17 -16.43
C VAL A 18 -6.66 8.36 -17.88
N LYS A 19 -6.75 9.62 -18.34
CA LYS A 19 -7.13 10.00 -19.72
C LYS A 19 -5.98 9.91 -20.74
N ASP A 20 -4.82 9.39 -20.35
CA ASP A 20 -3.61 9.30 -21.19
C ASP A 20 -3.14 10.65 -21.78
N LYS A 21 -3.45 11.77 -21.12
CA LYS A 21 -3.01 13.11 -21.55
C LYS A 21 -1.55 13.41 -21.21
N ILE A 22 -1.01 12.71 -20.21
CA ILE A 22 0.37 12.83 -19.75
C ILE A 22 0.99 11.44 -19.63
N PRO A 23 2.33 11.31 -19.71
CA PRO A 23 3.03 10.08 -19.37
C PRO A 23 2.92 9.78 -17.87
N ASN A 24 3.49 8.64 -17.44
CA ASN A 24 3.71 8.42 -16.01
C ASN A 24 4.57 9.56 -15.45
N THR A 25 4.18 10.08 -14.29
CA THR A 25 4.83 11.25 -13.67
C THR A 25 5.22 10.89 -12.25
N VAL A 26 6.35 11.39 -11.78
CA VAL A 26 6.78 11.26 -10.39
C VAL A 26 6.90 12.65 -9.81
N VAL A 27 6.30 12.88 -8.65
CA VAL A 27 6.46 14.14 -7.90
C VAL A 27 7.34 13.86 -6.69
N ILE A 28 8.44 14.61 -6.57
CA ILE A 28 9.32 14.57 -5.40
C ILE A 28 9.14 15.88 -4.62
N ALA A 29 8.83 15.77 -3.33
CA ALA A 29 8.43 16.91 -2.52
C ALA A 29 9.00 16.83 -1.10
N GLU A 30 8.89 17.95 -0.42
CA GLU A 30 8.97 18.08 1.04
C GLU A 30 7.74 18.86 1.50
N HIS A 31 7.33 18.62 2.75
CA HIS A 31 6.18 19.26 3.35
C HIS A 31 6.58 20.02 4.63
N PRO A 32 5.93 21.17 4.91
CA PRO A 32 5.85 21.68 6.26
C PRO A 32 5.31 20.61 7.24
N PRO A 33 5.49 20.79 8.56
CA PRO A 33 4.99 19.85 9.55
C PRO A 33 3.51 19.52 9.37
N VAL A 34 3.21 18.25 9.09
CA VAL A 34 1.86 17.74 8.90
C VAL A 34 1.74 16.30 9.38
N ILE A 35 0.68 16.00 10.12
CA ILE A 35 0.24 14.66 10.45
C ILE A 35 -0.90 14.27 9.51
N THR A 36 -0.73 13.18 8.79
CA THR A 36 -1.74 12.66 7.87
C THR A 36 -2.40 11.41 8.45
N LEU A 37 -3.72 11.42 8.58
CA LEU A 37 -4.51 10.30 9.09
C LEU A 37 -5.04 9.49 7.91
N GLY A 38 -4.65 8.22 7.82
CA GLY A 38 -4.95 7.34 6.69
C GLY A 38 -6.39 6.80 6.71
N SER A 39 -6.70 5.92 5.76
CA SER A 39 -8.04 5.31 5.63
C SER A 39 -8.36 4.24 6.68
N ARG A 40 -7.35 3.71 7.39
CA ARG A 40 -7.54 2.76 8.49
C ARG A 40 -7.72 3.52 9.80
N ASN A 41 -8.97 3.91 10.09
CA ASN A 41 -9.32 4.75 11.23
C ASN A 41 -8.88 4.16 12.58
N ASP A 42 -8.91 2.84 12.72
CA ASP A 42 -8.44 2.08 13.89
C ASP A 42 -6.93 2.25 14.17
N LEU A 43 -6.15 2.53 13.12
CA LEU A 43 -4.71 2.77 13.17
C LEU A 43 -4.34 4.26 13.23
N ASN A 44 -5.33 5.15 13.26
CA ASN A 44 -5.12 6.59 13.42
C ASN A 44 -5.19 6.94 14.91
N ARG A 45 -4.01 7.09 15.53
CA ARG A 45 -3.91 7.50 16.94
C ARG A 45 -3.02 8.73 17.05
N LEU A 46 -3.63 9.83 17.48
CA LEU A 46 -2.93 11.06 17.85
C LEU A 46 -2.58 10.98 19.34
N CYS A 47 -1.37 11.39 19.68
CA CYS A 47 -0.89 11.53 21.07
C CYS A 47 -1.07 12.96 21.60
N ILE A 48 -1.51 13.88 20.74
CA ILE A 48 -1.73 15.30 21.04
C ILE A 48 -3.14 15.72 20.62
N THR A 49 -3.64 16.80 21.22
CA THR A 49 -4.89 17.44 20.80
C THR A 49 -4.69 18.32 19.56
N GLU A 50 -5.78 18.71 18.91
CA GLU A 50 -5.71 19.63 17.76
C GLU A 50 -5.12 21.00 18.16
N ALA A 51 -5.43 21.51 19.36
CA ALA A 51 -4.86 22.76 19.89
C ALA A 51 -3.34 22.66 20.12
N GLN A 52 -2.85 21.53 20.65
CA GLN A 52 -1.41 21.30 20.80
C GLN A 52 -0.70 21.16 19.44
N ALA A 53 -1.39 20.61 18.43
CA ALA A 53 -0.85 20.53 17.08
C ALA A 53 -0.71 21.93 16.47
N GLU A 54 -1.72 22.78 16.65
CA GLU A 54 -1.69 24.19 16.20
C GLU A 54 -0.57 24.99 16.86
N GLU A 55 -0.40 24.88 18.18
CA GLU A 55 0.71 25.52 18.92
C GLU A 55 2.09 25.09 18.40
N LYS A 56 2.23 23.82 18.03
CA LYS A 56 3.46 23.27 17.44
C LYS A 56 3.60 23.55 15.94
N GLY A 57 2.64 24.22 15.31
CA GLY A 57 2.62 24.49 13.87
C GLY A 57 2.47 23.23 13.00
N ILE A 58 1.81 22.19 13.51
CA ILE A 58 1.59 20.91 12.83
C ILE A 58 0.16 20.87 12.24
N GLU A 59 0.05 20.78 10.92
CA GLU A 59 -1.24 20.56 10.25
C GLU A 59 -1.75 19.13 10.53
N ILE A 60 -3.04 18.94 10.82
CA ILE A 60 -3.67 17.62 10.87
C ILE A 60 -4.55 17.42 9.62
N ALA A 61 -4.11 16.55 8.72
CA ALA A 61 -4.78 16.26 7.46
C ALA A 61 -5.44 14.88 7.45
N LYS A 62 -6.78 14.82 7.37
CA LYS A 62 -7.51 13.55 7.16
C LYS A 62 -7.48 13.16 5.69
N VAL A 63 -6.83 12.05 5.36
CA VAL A 63 -6.58 11.63 3.97
C VAL A 63 -7.00 10.19 3.73
N ARG A 64 -7.47 9.91 2.52
CA ARG A 64 -7.84 8.55 2.14
C ARG A 64 -6.67 7.82 1.48
N ARG A 65 -5.54 7.71 2.16
CA ARG A 65 -4.38 6.88 1.76
C ARG A 65 -4.39 5.53 2.47
N GLY A 66 -3.69 4.52 1.93
CA GLY A 66 -3.48 3.26 2.63
C GLY A 66 -2.68 3.43 3.93
N GLY A 67 -2.92 2.55 4.91
CA GLY A 67 -2.26 2.57 6.23
C GLY A 67 -2.96 3.46 7.27
N GLY A 68 -2.34 3.56 8.45
CA GLY A 68 -2.75 4.44 9.56
C GLY A 68 -2.06 5.79 9.53
N GLY A 69 -1.96 6.47 10.68
CA GLY A 69 -1.33 7.80 10.81
C GLY A 69 0.17 7.80 10.47
N THR A 70 0.64 8.87 9.83
CA THR A 70 2.08 9.18 9.60
C THR A 70 2.30 10.68 9.65
N ALA A 71 3.55 11.10 9.81
CA ALA A 71 3.93 12.51 9.79
C ALA A 71 4.92 12.82 8.65
N HIS A 72 4.93 14.09 8.24
CA HIS A 72 5.87 14.68 7.29
C HIS A 72 6.34 16.03 7.81
N ASN A 73 7.60 16.37 7.57
CA ASN A 73 8.21 17.64 7.96
C ASN A 73 9.48 17.91 7.12
N PRO A 74 10.03 19.13 7.15
CA PRO A 74 11.24 19.47 6.39
C PRO A 74 12.41 18.52 6.69
N GLY A 75 13.20 18.20 5.66
CA GLY A 75 14.26 17.19 5.78
C GLY A 75 13.81 15.75 5.49
N GLN A 76 12.52 15.53 5.23
CA GLN A 76 11.98 14.24 4.79
C GLN A 76 11.67 14.32 3.29
N VAL A 77 12.21 13.39 2.52
CA VAL A 77 11.92 13.32 1.08
C VAL A 77 10.67 12.48 0.85
N VAL A 78 9.70 13.05 0.15
CA VAL A 78 8.43 12.38 -0.17
C VAL A 78 8.30 12.20 -1.67
N LEU A 79 8.01 10.97 -2.07
CA LEU A 79 7.86 10.51 -3.44
C LEU A 79 6.39 10.17 -3.71
N TYR A 80 5.81 10.77 -4.75
CA TYR A 80 4.45 10.48 -5.22
C TYR A 80 4.46 10.03 -6.69
N PRO A 81 4.63 8.72 -6.97
CA PRO A 81 4.55 8.21 -8.33
C PRO A 81 3.09 8.14 -8.79
N ILE A 82 2.80 8.83 -9.89
CA ILE A 82 1.52 8.86 -10.61
C ILE A 82 1.64 7.97 -11.85
N ILE A 83 1.42 6.67 -11.63
CA ILE A 83 1.74 5.62 -12.59
C ILE A 83 0.47 4.84 -12.93
N LYS A 84 0.20 4.69 -14.23
CA LYS A 84 -0.82 3.76 -14.72
C LYS A 84 -0.23 2.34 -14.70
N LEU A 85 -0.61 1.52 -13.72
CA LEU A 85 0.02 0.22 -13.47
C LEU A 85 0.00 -0.73 -14.68
N SER A 86 -1.07 -0.67 -15.48
CA SER A 86 -1.22 -1.51 -16.68
C SER A 86 -0.15 -1.24 -17.74
N THR A 87 0.42 -0.03 -17.81
CA THR A 87 1.48 0.28 -18.79
C THR A 87 2.81 -0.36 -18.42
N LEU A 88 3.01 -0.67 -17.14
CA LEU A 88 4.20 -1.38 -16.64
C LEU A 88 3.93 -2.86 -16.39
N ARG A 89 2.69 -3.33 -16.61
CA ARG A 89 2.24 -4.69 -16.28
C ARG A 89 2.49 -5.09 -14.82
N LEU A 90 2.46 -4.11 -13.91
CA LEU A 90 2.69 -4.33 -12.48
C LEU A 90 1.37 -4.59 -11.75
N GLY A 91 1.38 -5.57 -10.84
CA GLY A 91 0.38 -5.66 -9.78
C GLY A 91 0.65 -4.63 -8.67
N VAL A 92 -0.32 -4.42 -7.78
CA VAL A 92 -0.16 -3.50 -6.63
C VAL A 92 1.01 -3.93 -5.74
N SER A 93 1.16 -5.23 -5.47
CA SER A 93 2.26 -5.74 -4.66
C SER A 93 3.62 -5.59 -5.34
N ASP A 94 3.69 -5.71 -6.67
CA ASP A 94 4.94 -5.49 -7.42
C ASP A 94 5.34 -4.02 -7.38
N TYR A 95 4.36 -3.12 -7.51
CA TYR A 95 4.59 -1.68 -7.39
C TYR A 95 5.09 -1.28 -5.99
N ILE A 96 4.49 -1.83 -4.92
CA ILE A 96 4.98 -1.59 -3.55
C ILE A 96 6.41 -2.11 -3.39
N ARG A 97 6.70 -3.32 -3.90
CA ARG A 97 8.07 -3.87 -3.88
C ARG A 97 9.06 -3.00 -4.66
N ALA A 98 8.66 -2.44 -5.79
CA ALA A 98 9.50 -1.52 -6.56
C ALA A 98 9.81 -0.25 -5.75
N LEU A 99 8.84 0.33 -5.05
CA LEU A 99 9.09 1.45 -4.14
C LEU A 99 10.02 1.06 -2.98
N GLU A 100 9.83 -0.12 -2.40
CA GLU A 100 10.73 -0.63 -1.35
C GLU A 100 12.16 -0.80 -1.90
N THR A 101 12.32 -1.34 -3.11
CA THR A 101 13.64 -1.46 -3.76
C THR A 101 14.30 -0.10 -3.98
N ILE A 102 13.59 0.86 -4.57
CA ILE A 102 14.08 2.23 -4.78
C ILE A 102 14.54 2.85 -3.46
N GLY A 103 13.75 2.69 -2.41
CA GLY A 103 14.08 3.20 -1.08
C GLY A 103 15.31 2.54 -0.46
N ILE A 104 15.44 1.22 -0.58
CA ILE A 104 16.59 0.47 -0.08
C ILE A 104 17.87 0.87 -0.83
N GLU A 105 17.83 0.95 -2.16
CA GLU A 105 18.98 1.35 -2.96
C GLU A 105 19.41 2.79 -2.68
N LEU A 106 18.45 3.70 -2.47
CA LEU A 106 18.77 5.07 -2.04
C LEU A 106 19.48 5.08 -0.69
N LEU A 107 18.96 4.33 0.29
CA LEU A 107 19.51 4.29 1.64
C LEU A 107 20.91 3.66 1.68
N ASP A 108 21.14 2.61 0.90
CA ASP A 108 22.46 1.97 0.77
C ASP A 108 23.52 2.98 0.30
N GLN A 109 23.19 3.80 -0.70
CA GLN A 109 24.09 4.84 -1.21
C GLN A 109 24.33 5.99 -0.23
N LEU A 110 23.44 6.17 0.74
CA LEU A 110 23.61 7.12 1.83
C LEU A 110 24.36 6.50 3.02
N GLY A 111 24.73 5.22 2.96
CA GLY A 111 25.46 4.51 4.01
C GLY A 111 24.55 3.83 5.05
N VAL A 112 23.28 3.60 4.74
CA VAL A 112 22.32 2.95 5.65
C VAL A 112 21.84 1.62 5.06
N ALA A 113 22.16 0.52 5.74
CA ALA A 113 21.70 -0.81 5.37
C ALA A 113 20.23 -0.99 5.74
N ALA A 114 19.34 -0.82 4.75
CA ALA A 114 17.89 -0.95 4.93
C ALA A 114 17.33 -2.25 4.34
N ASP A 115 16.23 -2.74 4.92
CA ASP A 115 15.51 -3.93 4.45
C ASP A 115 13.99 -3.77 4.67
N ARG A 116 13.23 -4.76 4.23
CA ARG A 116 11.78 -4.91 4.36
C ARG A 116 11.46 -5.68 5.62
N ARG A 117 10.31 -5.38 6.21
CA ARG A 117 9.77 -6.15 7.33
C ARG A 117 8.46 -6.82 6.92
N LYS A 118 8.44 -8.16 6.95
CA LYS A 118 7.25 -8.94 6.59
C LYS A 118 6.03 -8.49 7.40
N GLY A 119 4.95 -8.12 6.71
CA GLY A 119 3.71 -7.65 7.33
C GLY A 119 3.68 -6.15 7.68
N PHE A 120 4.81 -5.44 7.55
CA PHE A 120 4.93 -4.03 7.91
C PHE A 120 5.53 -3.21 6.75
N PRO A 121 4.70 -2.73 5.81
CA PRO A 121 5.17 -1.96 4.67
C PRO A 121 5.97 -0.71 5.06
N GLY A 122 7.04 -0.46 4.32
CA GLY A 122 7.99 0.62 4.58
C GLY A 122 9.44 0.13 4.53
N LEU A 123 10.35 1.02 4.94
CA LEU A 123 11.79 0.79 4.95
C LEU A 123 12.25 0.72 6.41
N TRP A 124 13.13 -0.24 6.71
CA TRP A 124 13.58 -0.54 8.07
C TRP A 124 15.09 -0.67 8.12
N THR A 125 15.72 -0.19 9.18
CA THR A 125 17.16 -0.36 9.48
C THR A 125 17.30 -0.70 10.95
N ALA A 126 18.10 -1.72 11.28
CA ALA A 126 18.35 -2.16 12.67
C ALA A 126 17.08 -2.30 13.56
N GLY A 127 15.92 -2.63 12.96
CA GLY A 127 14.64 -2.74 13.67
C GLY A 127 13.84 -1.44 13.80
N ALA A 128 14.45 -0.28 13.55
CA ALA A 128 13.80 1.02 13.45
C ALA A 128 13.23 1.26 12.03
N LYS A 129 12.18 2.07 11.94
CA LYS A 129 11.55 2.44 10.68
C LYS A 129 12.13 3.77 10.18
N ILE A 130 12.67 3.75 8.97
CA ILE A 130 13.30 4.91 8.32
C ILE A 130 12.47 5.46 7.15
N GLY A 131 11.52 4.67 6.65
CA GLY A 131 10.62 5.10 5.58
C GLY A 131 9.23 4.50 5.67
N SER A 132 8.23 5.26 5.25
CA SER A 132 6.83 4.85 5.21
C SER A 132 6.34 4.76 3.77
N ILE A 133 5.61 3.68 3.45
CA ILE A 133 4.97 3.49 2.15
C ILE A 133 3.46 3.40 2.36
N GLY A 134 2.73 4.28 1.69
CA GLY A 134 1.28 4.33 1.72
C GLY A 134 0.77 4.81 0.37
N VAL A 135 0.22 3.89 -0.41
CA VAL A 135 -0.23 4.15 -1.78
C VAL A 135 -1.75 4.01 -1.89
N ARG A 136 -2.33 4.66 -2.89
CA ARG A 136 -3.69 4.39 -3.33
C ARG A 136 -3.75 4.27 -4.84
N ILE A 137 -4.69 3.47 -5.32
CA ILE A 137 -4.95 3.27 -6.73
C ILE A 137 -6.35 3.78 -7.04
N GLN A 138 -6.47 4.62 -8.06
CA GLN A 138 -7.73 5.11 -8.60
C GLN A 138 -7.75 4.86 -10.11
N ARG A 139 -8.73 4.09 -10.58
CA ARG A 139 -8.88 3.75 -12.01
C ARG A 139 -7.58 3.23 -12.65
N GLY A 140 -6.83 2.42 -11.91
CA GLY A 140 -5.55 1.84 -12.35
C GLY A 140 -4.33 2.77 -12.28
N VAL A 141 -4.48 4.02 -11.80
CA VAL A 141 -3.40 4.99 -11.62
C VAL A 141 -3.08 5.18 -10.13
N THR A 142 -1.80 5.19 -9.77
CA THR A 142 -1.30 5.36 -8.40
C THR A 142 -1.28 6.82 -7.97
N PHE A 143 -1.40 7.06 -6.67
CA PHE A 143 -1.08 8.33 -5.99
C PHE A 143 -0.82 8.08 -4.50
N HIS A 144 -0.39 9.11 -3.77
CA HIS A 144 0.46 8.96 -2.59
C HIS A 144 1.74 8.21 -2.96
N GLY A 145 2.42 7.54 -2.02
CA GLY A 145 3.72 6.95 -2.33
C GLY A 145 4.54 6.61 -1.11
N MET A 146 5.77 7.12 -1.09
CA MET A 146 6.80 6.79 -0.11
C MET A 146 7.34 8.06 0.53
N ALA A 147 7.64 8.02 1.81
CA ALA A 147 8.35 9.08 2.52
C ALA A 147 9.58 8.46 3.21
N ILE A 148 10.76 9.06 3.00
CA ILE A 148 12.05 8.60 3.56
C ILE A 148 12.57 9.70 4.48
N ASN A 149 12.89 9.32 5.71
CA ASN A 149 13.45 10.22 6.70
C ASN A 149 14.94 10.43 6.43
N ILE A 150 15.34 11.64 6.01
CA ILE A 150 16.74 11.95 5.66
C ILE A 150 17.40 12.74 6.80
N ASN A 151 17.02 14.01 6.95
CA ASN A 151 17.53 14.90 8.00
C ASN A 151 16.41 15.43 8.92
N ASN A 152 15.17 14.99 8.72
CA ASN A 152 14.03 15.59 9.40
C ASN A 152 14.05 15.35 10.90
N ASP A 153 13.54 16.33 11.64
CA ASP A 153 13.28 16.18 13.07
C ASP A 153 12.26 15.06 13.30
N LEU A 154 12.65 14.08 14.12
CA LEU A 154 11.85 12.91 14.41
C LEU A 154 10.83 13.15 15.52
N SER A 155 10.93 14.26 16.27
CA SER A 155 10.03 14.62 17.37
C SER A 155 8.56 14.70 16.94
N ILE A 156 8.29 15.02 15.68
CA ILE A 156 6.93 15.03 15.11
C ILE A 156 6.24 13.66 15.21
N PHE A 157 7.00 12.56 15.17
CA PHE A 157 6.45 11.22 15.29
C PHE A 157 6.01 10.87 16.72
N GLU A 158 6.47 11.59 17.75
CA GLU A 158 6.00 11.43 19.14
C GLU A 158 4.55 11.90 19.30
N SER A 159 4.08 12.73 18.36
CA SER A 159 2.71 13.24 18.34
C SER A 159 1.70 12.22 17.80
N ILE A 160 2.15 11.04 17.35
CA ILE A 160 1.30 9.97 16.80
C ILE A 160 1.77 8.58 17.25
N VAL A 161 0.91 7.57 17.06
CA VAL A 161 1.36 6.17 17.01
C VAL A 161 1.52 5.78 15.54
N PRO A 162 2.76 5.70 14.99
CA PRO A 162 2.97 5.51 13.56
C PRO A 162 2.39 4.19 13.07
N CYS A 163 1.46 4.25 12.11
CA CYS A 163 0.78 3.07 11.56
C CYS A 163 0.10 2.15 12.61
N GLY A 164 -0.21 2.66 13.81
CA GLY A 164 -0.77 1.88 14.91
C GLY A 164 0.21 0.85 15.53
N LEU A 165 1.50 0.93 15.20
CA LEU A 165 2.52 0.04 15.72
C LEU A 165 3.10 0.61 17.01
N HIS A 166 2.75 -0.01 18.14
CA HIS A 166 3.35 0.33 19.43
C HIS A 166 4.81 -0.13 19.48
N GLY A 167 5.69 0.70 20.03
CA GLY A 167 7.10 0.37 20.25
C GLY A 167 7.97 0.33 18.99
N VAL A 168 7.52 0.88 17.86
CA VAL A 168 8.37 1.06 16.69
C VAL A 168 9.15 2.36 16.83
N GLU A 169 10.48 2.23 16.92
CA GLU A 169 11.37 3.38 16.83
C GLU A 169 11.40 3.91 15.41
N ILE A 170 11.34 5.24 15.27
CA ILE A 170 11.54 5.94 14.00
C ILE A 170 12.98 6.46 13.97
N THR A 171 13.63 6.35 12.82
CA THR A 171 14.98 6.89 12.60
C THR A 171 15.04 7.69 11.29
N ASN A 172 16.17 8.35 11.04
CA ASN A 172 16.48 9.06 9.81
C ASN A 172 17.93 8.77 9.40
N VAL A 173 18.28 9.07 8.15
CA VAL A 173 19.65 8.83 7.64
C VAL A 173 20.69 9.57 8.49
N ALA A 174 20.43 10.83 8.87
CA ALA A 174 21.38 11.62 9.62
C ALA A 174 21.76 11.01 10.99
N LYS A 175 20.80 10.41 11.69
CA LYS A 175 21.00 9.70 12.97
C LYS A 175 21.78 8.40 12.76
N GLU A 176 21.47 7.65 11.70
CA GLU A 176 22.15 6.38 11.41
C GLU A 176 23.61 6.59 10.93
N THR A 177 23.88 7.67 10.19
CA THR A 177 25.22 7.93 9.62
C THR A 177 26.05 8.95 10.41
N GLY A 178 25.45 9.65 11.37
CA GLY A 178 26.08 10.70 12.16
C GLY A 178 26.38 12.00 11.40
N GLN A 179 25.77 12.22 10.23
CA GLN A 179 25.99 13.42 9.40
C GLN A 179 24.76 13.75 8.56
N GLU A 180 24.55 15.03 8.25
CA GLU A 180 23.47 15.47 7.37
C GLU A 180 23.77 15.20 5.89
N HIS A 181 22.71 14.97 5.11
CA HIS A 181 22.81 14.73 3.66
C HIS A 181 22.16 15.84 2.85
N SER A 182 22.76 16.21 1.72
CA SER A 182 22.19 17.23 0.83
C SER A 182 20.89 16.73 0.19
N LEU A 183 19.75 17.30 0.59
CA LEU A 183 18.44 16.91 0.06
C LEU A 183 18.35 17.10 -1.46
N ALA A 184 19.06 18.08 -2.04
CA ALA A 184 19.13 18.24 -3.49
C ALA A 184 19.77 17.01 -4.17
N ARG A 185 20.89 16.51 -3.64
CA ARG A 185 21.54 15.30 -4.15
C ARG A 185 20.69 14.06 -3.93
N VAL A 186 20.03 13.94 -2.77
CA VAL A 186 19.12 12.83 -2.48
C VAL A 186 17.95 12.80 -3.47
N LYS A 187 17.32 13.97 -3.74
CA LYS A 187 16.22 14.07 -4.71
C LYS A 187 16.68 13.73 -6.13
N GLN A 188 17.87 14.20 -6.54
CA GLN A 188 18.43 13.87 -7.85
C GLN A 188 18.64 12.35 -7.98
N ARG A 189 19.23 11.72 -6.97
CA ARG A 189 19.45 10.27 -7.03
C ARG A 189 18.15 9.48 -6.99
N LEU A 190 17.16 9.95 -6.23
CA LEU A 190 15.84 9.33 -6.20
C LEU A 190 15.13 9.43 -7.57
N GLU A 191 15.33 10.52 -8.30
CA GLU A 191 14.85 10.65 -9.69
C GLU A 191 15.47 9.58 -10.59
N ASP A 192 16.81 9.41 -10.56
CA ASP A 192 17.52 8.41 -11.34
C ASP A 192 16.98 6.99 -11.05
N LEU A 193 16.85 6.64 -9.76
CA LEU A 193 16.30 5.35 -9.34
C LEU A 193 14.85 5.15 -9.80
N CYS A 194 14.04 6.21 -9.83
CA CYS A 194 12.68 6.12 -10.38
C CYS A 194 12.70 5.84 -11.88
N LEU A 195 13.63 6.43 -12.64
CA LEU A 195 13.78 6.13 -14.07
C LEU A 195 14.29 4.70 -14.31
N GLU A 196 15.17 4.19 -13.46
CA GLU A 196 15.69 2.83 -13.53
C GLU A 196 14.58 1.79 -13.26
N HIS A 197 13.74 2.02 -12.24
CA HIS A 197 12.77 1.01 -11.75
C HIS A 197 11.33 1.21 -12.24
N LEU A 198 10.94 2.44 -12.60
CA LEU A 198 9.55 2.79 -12.95
C LEU A 198 9.38 3.30 -14.38
N ALA A 199 10.46 3.41 -15.17
CA ALA A 199 10.31 3.60 -16.61
C ALA A 199 9.86 2.29 -17.28
N GLY A 200 9.02 2.42 -18.31
CA GLY A 200 8.56 1.29 -19.11
C GLY A 200 9.72 0.54 -19.80
N PRO A 201 9.45 -0.54 -20.54
CA PRO A 201 10.46 -1.45 -21.11
C PRO A 201 11.47 -0.86 -22.12
N ASN A 202 11.60 0.48 -22.23
CA ASN A 202 12.56 1.18 -23.09
C ASN A 202 13.63 2.00 -22.35
N SER A 203 13.78 1.91 -21.02
CA SER A 203 14.99 2.44 -20.36
C SER A 203 16.06 1.35 -20.30
N ASN A 204 17.22 1.66 -20.90
CA ASN A 204 18.41 0.83 -20.89
C ASN A 204 18.89 0.57 -19.44
N SER A 205 18.71 -0.65 -18.95
CA SER A 205 19.70 -1.26 -18.06
C SER A 205 19.80 -2.76 -18.36
N LEU A 206 20.95 -3.11 -18.94
CA LEU A 206 21.45 -4.45 -19.13
C LEU A 206 21.92 -4.99 -17.77
N ASP A 207 21.00 -5.38 -16.90
CA ASP A 207 21.23 -6.52 -15.99
C ASP A 207 19.90 -7.00 -15.39
N LYS A 208 19.04 -7.58 -16.23
CA LYS A 208 17.89 -8.35 -15.75
C LYS A 208 18.33 -9.79 -15.63
N ARG A 209 18.95 -10.16 -14.50
CA ARG A 209 18.90 -11.56 -14.04
C ARG A 209 17.44 -12.00 -14.16
N PRO A 210 17.15 -13.18 -14.74
CA PRO A 210 15.78 -13.62 -14.86
C PRO A 210 15.26 -13.91 -13.45
N ILE A 211 14.60 -12.94 -12.84
CA ILE A 211 13.56 -13.28 -11.85
C ILE A 211 12.53 -14.00 -12.69
N SER A 212 12.56 -15.32 -12.58
CA SER A 212 11.60 -16.28 -13.12
C SER A 212 10.18 -15.81 -12.81
N THR A 213 9.66 -14.96 -13.68
CA THR A 213 8.26 -14.56 -13.75
C THR A 213 7.61 -15.43 -14.79
N SER A 214 7.54 -16.72 -14.50
CA SER A 214 6.44 -17.53 -14.97
C SER A 214 5.16 -17.02 -14.30
N THR A 215 4.70 -15.83 -14.69
CA THR A 215 3.27 -15.55 -14.68
C THR A 215 2.71 -16.17 -15.95
N THR A 216 2.79 -17.50 -16.04
CA THR A 216 1.81 -18.25 -16.82
C THR A 216 0.47 -17.76 -16.30
N ARG A 217 -0.23 -16.93 -17.10
CA ARG A 217 -1.64 -16.62 -16.88
C ARG A 217 -2.27 -17.96 -16.54
N LEU A 218 -2.84 -18.07 -15.34
CA LEU A 218 -3.45 -19.33 -14.90
C LEU A 218 -4.31 -19.84 -16.07
N PRO A 219 -4.07 -21.07 -16.54
CA PRO A 219 -4.85 -21.62 -17.63
C PRO A 219 -6.34 -21.44 -17.33
N HIS A 220 -7.17 -21.30 -18.35
CA HIS A 220 -8.61 -21.06 -18.15
C HIS A 220 -9.26 -22.07 -17.19
N TRP A 221 -8.81 -23.33 -17.20
CA TRP A 221 -9.27 -24.38 -16.29
C TRP A 221 -8.86 -24.20 -14.82
N LEU A 222 -7.88 -23.33 -14.53
CA LEU A 222 -7.41 -22.99 -13.19
C LEU A 222 -7.97 -21.64 -12.69
N LYS A 223 -8.65 -20.89 -13.56
CA LYS A 223 -9.36 -19.66 -13.23
C LYS A 223 -10.78 -20.00 -12.77
N ARG A 224 -11.22 -19.36 -11.69
CA ARG A 224 -12.57 -19.54 -11.16
C ARG A 224 -13.43 -18.33 -11.52
N PRO A 225 -14.68 -18.53 -11.97
CA PRO A 225 -15.60 -17.42 -12.20
C PRO A 225 -15.82 -16.63 -10.91
N LEU A 226 -15.74 -15.31 -10.99
CA LEU A 226 -16.17 -14.46 -9.89
C LEU A 226 -17.68 -14.62 -9.70
N GLY A 227 -18.15 -14.65 -8.45
CA GLY A 227 -19.57 -14.65 -8.14
C GLY A 227 -20.16 -13.31 -8.56
N THR A 228 -20.77 -13.25 -9.73
CA THR A 228 -21.35 -12.04 -10.32
C THR A 228 -22.72 -12.38 -10.91
N GLY A 229 -23.68 -11.47 -10.77
CA GLY A 229 -25.01 -11.56 -11.38
C GLY A 229 -26.15 -11.61 -10.36
N ASP A 230 -27.36 -11.31 -10.82
CA ASP A 230 -28.53 -11.06 -9.96
C ASP A 230 -28.87 -12.21 -9.01
N THR A 231 -28.71 -13.46 -9.46
CA THR A 231 -28.96 -14.65 -8.61
C THR A 231 -27.93 -14.80 -7.49
N TYR A 232 -26.67 -14.44 -7.75
CA TYR A 232 -25.62 -14.45 -6.74
C TYR A 232 -25.93 -13.42 -5.66
N ASP A 233 -26.24 -12.19 -6.08
CA ASP A 233 -26.56 -11.09 -5.16
C ASP A 233 -27.85 -11.36 -4.39
N HIS A 234 -28.86 -11.93 -5.05
CA HIS A 234 -30.09 -12.37 -4.39
C HIS A 234 -29.81 -13.42 -3.30
N THR A 235 -29.07 -14.49 -3.62
CA THR A 235 -28.72 -15.54 -2.66
C THR A 235 -27.92 -14.99 -1.49
N ARG A 236 -26.94 -14.13 -1.77
CA ARG A 236 -26.14 -13.45 -0.75
C ARG A 236 -27.01 -12.60 0.16
N ASN A 237 -27.91 -11.80 -0.42
CA ASN A 237 -28.78 -10.91 0.34
C ASN A 237 -29.74 -11.69 1.22
N VAL A 238 -30.37 -12.76 0.71
CA VAL A 238 -31.24 -13.63 1.51
C VAL A 238 -30.50 -14.21 2.72
N LEU A 239 -29.29 -14.75 2.52
CA LEU A 239 -28.48 -15.29 3.62
C LEU A 239 -28.12 -14.24 4.68
N ASN A 240 -27.72 -13.04 4.23
CA ASN A 240 -27.38 -11.93 5.11
C ASN A 240 -28.60 -11.42 5.89
N THR A 241 -29.74 -11.26 5.20
CA THR A 241 -30.99 -10.80 5.82
C THR A 241 -31.50 -11.79 6.87
N LEU A 242 -31.35 -13.09 6.62
CA LEU A 242 -31.73 -14.14 7.57
C LEU A 242 -30.67 -14.37 8.67
N GLY A 243 -29.52 -13.68 8.63
CA GLY A 243 -28.44 -13.86 9.59
C GLY A 243 -27.85 -15.28 9.58
N LEU A 244 -27.91 -15.96 8.44
CA LEU A 244 -27.48 -17.35 8.34
C LEU A 244 -25.98 -17.45 8.00
N GLU A 245 -25.22 -17.96 8.96
CA GLU A 245 -23.83 -18.33 8.72
C GLU A 245 -23.75 -19.58 7.85
N THR A 246 -22.94 -19.51 6.79
CA THR A 246 -22.77 -20.62 5.86
C THR A 246 -21.38 -21.24 5.98
N ILE A 247 -21.25 -22.51 5.59
CA ILE A 247 -19.94 -23.13 5.40
C ILE A 247 -19.16 -22.37 4.32
N CYS A 248 -19.87 -21.85 3.31
CA CYS A 248 -19.25 -21.16 2.18
C CYS A 248 -18.51 -19.88 2.60
N THR A 249 -19.07 -19.12 3.55
CA THR A 249 -18.49 -17.88 4.08
C THR A 249 -17.38 -18.18 5.09
N ASN A 250 -17.61 -19.09 6.03
CA ASN A 250 -16.65 -19.37 7.10
C ASN A 250 -15.42 -20.18 6.65
N ALA A 251 -15.57 -21.08 5.67
CA ALA A 251 -14.48 -21.92 5.19
C ALA A 251 -13.73 -21.33 3.98
N ASN A 252 -13.93 -20.04 3.66
CA ASN A 252 -13.39 -19.39 2.46
C ASN A 252 -13.60 -20.24 1.19
N CYS A 253 -14.82 -20.74 1.01
CA CYS A 253 -15.11 -21.74 -0.01
C CYS A 253 -14.78 -21.20 -1.41
N PRO A 254 -13.86 -21.84 -2.14
CA PRO A 254 -13.43 -21.32 -3.42
C PRO A 254 -14.48 -21.56 -4.53
N ASN A 255 -15.61 -22.21 -4.21
CA ASN A 255 -16.75 -22.44 -5.11
C ASN A 255 -17.95 -21.53 -4.83
N ILE A 256 -17.84 -20.58 -3.89
CA ILE A 256 -18.96 -19.74 -3.44
C ILE A 256 -19.64 -19.01 -4.61
N GLY A 257 -18.86 -18.47 -5.55
CA GLY A 257 -19.38 -17.80 -6.75
C GLY A 257 -20.28 -18.72 -7.57
N THR A 258 -19.82 -19.93 -7.88
CA THR A 258 -20.61 -20.91 -8.66
C THR A 258 -21.86 -21.40 -7.93
N CYS A 259 -21.78 -21.62 -6.61
CA CYS A 259 -22.91 -22.12 -5.84
C CYS A 259 -24.01 -21.06 -5.69
N TRP A 260 -23.64 -19.84 -5.31
CA TRP A 260 -24.60 -18.75 -5.10
C TRP A 260 -25.19 -18.24 -6.42
N SER A 261 -24.43 -18.21 -7.51
CA SER A 261 -24.99 -17.93 -8.84
C SER A 261 -26.03 -18.96 -9.29
N LYS A 262 -26.09 -20.15 -8.67
CA LYS A 262 -27.12 -21.17 -8.90
C LYS A 262 -28.25 -21.13 -7.86
N GLY A 263 -28.33 -20.10 -7.03
CA GLY A 263 -29.34 -20.03 -5.97
C GLY A 263 -29.12 -21.02 -4.82
N THR A 264 -27.91 -21.57 -4.67
CA THR A 264 -27.64 -22.65 -3.70
C THR A 264 -26.64 -22.22 -2.63
N ALA A 265 -27.03 -22.36 -1.37
CA ALA A 265 -26.16 -22.19 -0.21
C ALA A 265 -26.05 -23.47 0.61
N THR A 266 -25.03 -23.58 1.46
CA THR A 266 -24.86 -24.73 2.35
C THR A 266 -24.63 -24.23 3.77
N VAL A 267 -25.56 -24.56 4.64
CA VAL A 267 -25.50 -24.32 6.08
C VAL A 267 -25.24 -25.65 6.78
N LEU A 268 -24.61 -25.60 7.95
CA LEU A 268 -24.38 -26.76 8.79
C LEU A 268 -25.21 -26.59 10.06
N ILE A 269 -26.08 -27.55 10.34
CA ILE A 269 -26.95 -27.51 11.53
C ILE A 269 -26.55 -28.71 12.39
N LEU A 270 -26.08 -28.43 13.61
CA LEU A 270 -25.79 -29.43 14.65
C LEU A 270 -24.86 -30.58 14.20
N GLY A 271 -23.71 -30.26 13.57
CA GLY A 271 -22.72 -31.26 13.20
C GLY A 271 -21.42 -30.65 12.66
N ASN A 272 -20.43 -31.50 12.39
CA ASN A 272 -19.16 -31.15 11.74
C ASN A 272 -19.00 -31.83 10.36
N VAL A 273 -20.04 -32.52 9.89
CA VAL A 273 -20.05 -33.28 8.64
C VAL A 273 -20.96 -32.61 7.62
N CYS A 274 -20.39 -32.19 6.50
CA CYS A 274 -21.11 -31.59 5.39
C CYS A 274 -21.70 -32.67 4.46
N THR A 275 -22.96 -32.52 4.07
CA THR A 275 -23.64 -33.42 3.11
C THR A 275 -23.29 -33.11 1.65
N ARG A 276 -22.67 -31.96 1.39
CA ARG A 276 -22.12 -31.57 0.08
C ARG A 276 -20.71 -32.15 -0.08
N ASN A 277 -20.51 -32.94 -1.13
CA ASN A 277 -19.20 -33.48 -1.49
C ASN A 277 -18.35 -32.44 -2.27
N CYS A 278 -17.90 -31.40 -1.58
CA CYS A 278 -16.99 -30.42 -2.13
C CYS A 278 -15.54 -30.88 -1.92
N ARG A 279 -14.88 -31.36 -2.97
CA ARG A 279 -13.48 -31.86 -2.93
C ARG A 279 -12.42 -30.89 -2.39
N PHE A 280 -12.76 -29.61 -2.27
CA PHE A 280 -11.85 -28.54 -1.85
C PHE A 280 -12.28 -27.86 -0.54
N CYS A 281 -13.32 -28.36 0.11
CA CYS A 281 -13.81 -27.80 1.36
C CYS A 281 -13.04 -28.41 2.53
N SER A 282 -12.68 -27.58 3.52
CA SER A 282 -12.00 -28.01 4.74
C SER A 282 -12.93 -28.67 5.77
N VAL A 283 -14.24 -28.74 5.50
CA VAL A 283 -15.21 -29.42 6.35
C VAL A 283 -15.27 -30.90 5.95
N ALA A 284 -15.22 -31.81 6.93
CA ALA A 284 -15.35 -33.24 6.70
C ALA A 284 -16.66 -33.53 5.94
N SER A 285 -16.58 -34.31 4.85
CA SER A 285 -17.76 -34.72 4.08
C SER A 285 -18.21 -36.12 4.51
N GLY A 286 -19.53 -36.32 4.64
CA GLY A 286 -20.12 -37.56 5.15
C GLY A 286 -20.25 -38.68 4.13
N LYS A 287 -19.43 -38.68 3.08
CA LYS A 287 -19.40 -39.71 2.03
C LYS A 287 -17.97 -40.14 1.77
#